data_AF-A0A817FDU8-F1
#
_entry.id   AF-A0A817FDU8-F1
#
_cell.length_a   1.000
_cell.length_b   1.000
_cell.length_c   1.000
_cell.angle_alpha   90.00
_cell.angle_beta   90.00
_cell.angle_gamma   90.00
#
_symmetry.space_group_name_H-M   'P 1'
#
loop_
_entity.id
_entity.type
_entity.pdbx_description
1 polymer ?
#
loop_
_entity_poly.entity_id
_entity_poly.type
_entity_poly.pdbx_seq_one_letter_code
_entity_poly.pdbx_strand_id
1 'polypeptide(L)'
;MSTAITKKLNLSFTNKTIITVSLIITICSLYYFVINNKILSSTRNLLVTSLALSSSSLSSAESLNSNQCRLSMKESDDWFCELDSDWKRRKILHHIQDKRNCVSDARSLFFQNNWEPTIQCEFERRVGNSGDGGKWVCDIHRFGSMNTTNILVYSLDSSGDFSFEQAIKRLFLNAEIHTFDMGLFQCPPNVCSFHQVRLGSGKNDSSKSLQMIVNELGHQKR
;
A
#
# COMPACT_ATOMS: atom_id res chain seq x y z
N MET A 1 36.25 -31.02 -71.63
CA MET A 1 34.85 -31.14 -72.09
C MET A 1 34.13 -32.10 -71.15
N SER A 2 33.46 -31.60 -70.11
CA SER A 2 32.53 -32.39 -69.28
C SER A 2 31.52 -31.44 -68.67
N THR A 3 30.25 -31.77 -68.88
CA THR A 3 29.05 -30.95 -68.83
C THR A 3 28.51 -30.74 -67.41
N ALA A 4 28.20 -29.50 -67.07
CA ALA A 4 27.49 -29.15 -65.84
C ALA A 4 26.00 -29.52 -65.95
N ILE A 5 25.54 -30.43 -65.09
CA ILE A 5 24.13 -30.82 -64.95
C ILE A 5 23.49 -29.90 -63.91
N THR A 6 22.72 -28.91 -64.36
CA THR A 6 21.83 -28.12 -63.48
C THR A 6 20.53 -28.88 -63.25
N LYS A 7 20.39 -29.51 -62.08
CA LYS A 7 19.10 -30.06 -61.62
C LYS A 7 18.14 -28.90 -61.26
N LYS A 8 17.15 -28.64 -62.12
CA LYS A 8 15.99 -27.80 -61.78
C LYS A 8 15.18 -28.47 -60.66
N LEU A 9 15.22 -27.91 -59.47
CA LEU A 9 14.34 -28.29 -58.35
C LEU A 9 12.90 -27.95 -58.71
N ASN A 10 12.13 -28.96 -59.12
CA ASN A 10 10.72 -28.83 -59.46
C ASN A 10 9.89 -28.92 -58.17
N LEU A 11 9.80 -27.80 -57.42
CA LEU A 11 8.93 -27.75 -56.25
C LEU A 11 7.46 -27.88 -56.69
N SER A 12 6.74 -28.81 -56.05
CA SER A 12 5.30 -29.00 -56.18
C SER A 12 4.55 -27.66 -56.04
N PHE A 13 3.47 -27.49 -56.80
CA PHE A 13 2.62 -26.30 -56.81
C PHE A 13 2.17 -25.90 -55.39
N THR A 14 1.85 -26.88 -54.54
CA THR A 14 1.50 -26.67 -53.13
C THR A 14 2.61 -26.01 -52.31
N ASN A 15 3.87 -26.42 -52.51
CA ASN A 15 5.00 -25.83 -51.77
C ASN A 15 5.27 -24.40 -52.23
N LYS A 16 5.07 -24.08 -53.52
CA LYS A 16 5.20 -22.72 -54.01
C LYS A 16 4.18 -21.82 -53.33
N THR A 17 2.91 -22.21 -53.28
CA THR A 17 1.84 -21.42 -52.64
C THR A 17 2.11 -21.18 -51.16
N ILE A 18 2.57 -22.21 -50.42
CA ILE A 18 2.90 -22.07 -48.99
C ILE A 18 4.04 -21.06 -48.77
N ILE A 19 5.10 -21.14 -49.59
CA ILE A 19 6.23 -20.21 -49.50
C ILE A 19 5.77 -18.78 -49.81
N THR A 20 4.94 -18.57 -50.83
CA THR A 20 4.44 -17.24 -51.18
C THR A 20 3.58 -16.63 -50.06
N VAL A 21 2.68 -17.43 -49.47
CA VAL A 21 1.83 -16.97 -48.35
C VAL A 21 2.68 -16.64 -47.12
N SER A 22 3.66 -17.47 -46.78
CA SER A 22 4.57 -17.21 -45.66
C SER A 22 5.35 -15.91 -45.87
N LEU A 23 5.85 -15.66 -47.08
CA LEU A 23 6.57 -14.42 -47.41
C LEU A 23 5.66 -13.19 -47.23
N ILE A 24 4.41 -13.25 -47.72
CA ILE A 24 3.45 -12.15 -47.59
C ILE A 24 3.16 -11.83 -46.12
N ILE A 25 2.92 -12.86 -45.28
CA ILE A 25 2.67 -12.67 -43.85
C ILE A 25 3.87 -11.98 -43.18
N THR A 26 5.09 -12.43 -43.45
CA THR A 26 6.29 -11.82 -42.86
C THR A 26 6.47 -10.36 -43.28
N ILE A 27 6.20 -10.03 -44.54
CA ILE A 27 6.25 -8.64 -45.04
C ILE A 27 5.18 -7.78 -44.35
N CYS A 28 3.94 -8.27 -44.21
CA CYS A 28 2.87 -7.56 -43.52
C CYS A 28 3.19 -7.32 -42.04
N SER A 29 3.75 -8.31 -41.33
CA SER A 29 4.14 -8.17 -39.93
C SER A 29 5.27 -7.14 -39.75
N LEU A 30 6.28 -7.14 -40.62
CA LEU A 30 7.36 -6.15 -40.60
C LEU A 30 6.84 -4.74 -40.90
N TYR A 31 5.94 -4.59 -41.87
CA TYR A 31 5.31 -3.31 -42.20
C TYR A 31 4.50 -2.75 -41.02
N TYR A 32 3.69 -3.60 -40.37
CA TYR A 32 2.93 -3.24 -39.17
C TYR A 32 3.85 -2.79 -38.01
N PHE A 33 4.95 -3.51 -37.79
CA PHE A 33 5.95 -3.14 -36.78
C PHE A 33 6.61 -1.78 -37.07
N VAL A 34 6.96 -1.49 -38.33
CA VAL A 34 7.56 -0.21 -38.72
C VAL A 34 6.57 0.96 -38.53
N ILE A 35 5.29 0.78 -38.87
CA ILE A 35 4.26 1.80 -38.66
C ILE A 35 4.10 2.11 -37.16
N ASN A 36 3.98 1.09 -36.32
CA ASN A 36 3.78 1.30 -34.89
C ASN A 36 4.97 1.98 -34.22
N ASN A 37 6.20 1.69 -34.64
CA ASN A 37 7.39 2.37 -34.12
C ASN A 37 7.47 3.84 -34.56
N LYS A 38 7.03 4.19 -35.79
CA LYS A 38 6.94 5.60 -36.21
C LYS A 38 5.88 6.37 -35.43
N ILE A 39 4.74 5.74 -35.12
CA ILE A 39 3.70 6.37 -34.30
C ILE A 39 4.23 6.61 -32.87
N LEU A 40 4.96 5.65 -32.30
CA LEU A 40 5.55 5.78 -30.96
C LEU A 40 6.66 6.86 -30.89
N SER A 41 7.41 7.10 -31.97
CA SER A 41 8.41 8.18 -32.01
C SER A 41 7.78 9.55 -32.23
N SER A 42 6.66 9.63 -32.96
CA SER A 42 5.94 10.88 -33.20
C SER A 42 5.18 11.38 -31.97
N THR A 43 4.67 10.47 -31.12
CA THR A 43 3.98 10.85 -29.87
C THR A 43 4.94 11.27 -28.76
N ARG A 44 6.19 10.79 -28.76
CA ARG A 44 7.23 11.24 -27.82
C ARG A 44 7.66 12.69 -28.04
N ASN A 45 7.61 13.20 -29.27
CA ASN A 45 8.00 14.59 -29.57
C ASN A 45 6.86 15.60 -29.39
N LEU A 46 5.60 15.17 -29.34
CA LEU A 46 4.44 16.05 -29.11
C LEU A 46 4.04 16.19 -27.63
N LEU A 47 4.45 15.25 -26.77
CA LEU A 47 4.16 15.28 -25.32
C LEU A 47 5.20 16.05 -24.48
N VAL A 48 6.34 16.44 -25.07
CA VAL A 48 7.43 17.12 -24.35
C VAL A 48 7.27 18.65 -24.31
N THR A 49 6.31 19.24 -25.03
CA THR A 49 6.23 20.71 -25.19
C THR A 49 4.96 21.39 -24.66
N SER A 50 4.10 20.73 -23.87
CA SER A 50 2.86 21.40 -23.39
C SER A 50 2.40 21.08 -21.96
N LEU A 51 3.30 20.69 -21.05
CA LEU A 51 3.03 20.68 -19.61
C LEU A 51 4.07 21.54 -18.86
N ALA A 52 4.24 22.78 -19.31
CA ALA A 52 4.64 23.87 -18.44
C ALA A 52 3.38 24.48 -17.82
N LEU A 53 2.58 23.65 -17.13
CA LEU A 53 1.63 24.15 -16.16
C LEU A 53 2.46 24.59 -14.96
N SER A 54 2.56 25.91 -14.82
CA SER A 54 2.85 26.64 -13.60
C SER A 54 3.05 25.73 -12.38
N SER A 55 4.30 25.31 -12.19
CA SER A 55 4.81 24.90 -10.89
C SER A 55 4.80 26.15 -10.01
N SER A 56 3.61 26.52 -9.53
CA SER A 56 3.51 27.19 -8.24
C SER A 56 4.08 26.20 -7.26
N SER A 57 5.36 26.42 -6.96
CA SER A 57 6.10 25.89 -5.83
C SER A 57 5.21 25.12 -4.86
N LEU A 58 5.27 23.79 -4.93
CA LEU A 58 5.03 22.94 -3.77
C LEU A 58 6.22 23.17 -2.83
N SER A 59 6.35 24.40 -2.36
CA SER A 59 7.36 24.87 -1.45
C SER A 59 6.96 24.36 -0.11
N SER A 60 7.69 23.32 0.33
CA SER A 60 7.79 22.90 1.72
C SER A 60 6.48 22.47 2.38
N ALA A 61 6.56 21.49 3.26
CA ALA A 61 5.74 21.55 4.45
C ALA A 61 6.02 22.90 5.12
N GLU A 62 5.30 23.97 4.74
CA GLU A 62 5.09 25.09 5.65
C GLU A 62 4.55 24.43 6.91
N SER A 63 5.35 24.48 7.97
CA SER A 63 4.92 24.02 9.28
C SER A 63 3.57 24.66 9.54
N LEU A 64 2.49 23.88 9.44
CA LEU A 64 1.15 24.33 9.77
C LEU A 64 1.27 25.05 11.10
N ASN A 65 0.87 26.32 11.13
CA ASN A 65 0.92 27.08 12.36
C ASN A 65 0.17 26.27 13.41
N SER A 66 0.72 26.10 14.62
CA SER A 66 0.10 25.26 15.67
C SER A 66 -1.36 25.65 15.96
N ASN A 67 -1.75 26.90 15.65
CA ASN A 67 -3.12 27.38 15.74
C ASN A 67 -4.07 26.81 14.69
N GLN A 68 -3.58 26.34 13.54
CA GLN A 68 -4.38 25.85 12.41
C GLN A 68 -4.72 24.37 12.48
N CYS A 69 -3.98 23.56 13.26
CA CYS A 69 -4.25 22.14 13.47
C CYS A 69 -4.55 21.79 14.94
N ARG A 70 -4.92 22.80 15.74
CA ARG A 70 -5.17 22.63 17.18
C ARG A 70 -6.25 21.59 17.46
N LEU A 71 -7.28 21.50 16.62
CA LEU A 71 -8.35 20.53 16.79
C LEU A 71 -7.87 19.11 16.49
N SER A 72 -7.17 18.90 15.37
CA SER A 72 -6.69 17.58 14.99
C SER A 72 -5.66 17.06 15.99
N MET A 73 -4.71 17.91 16.42
CA MET A 73 -3.72 17.56 17.43
C MET A 73 -4.39 17.15 18.73
N LYS A 74 -5.31 17.99 19.25
CA LYS A 74 -6.03 17.69 20.49
C LYS A 74 -6.85 16.40 20.42
N GLU A 75 -7.58 16.17 19.34
CA GLU A 75 -8.48 15.00 19.22
C GLU A 75 -7.76 13.72 18.82
N SER A 76 -6.54 13.82 18.30
CA SER A 76 -5.71 12.68 17.92
C SER A 76 -4.59 12.36 18.91
N ASP A 77 -4.59 12.96 20.09
CA ASP A 77 -3.50 12.84 21.08
C ASP A 77 -2.12 13.24 20.50
N ASP A 78 -2.09 14.30 19.69
CA ASP A 78 -0.92 14.87 19.01
C ASP A 78 -0.34 14.01 17.86
N TRP A 79 -1.11 13.08 17.29
CA TRP A 79 -0.66 12.22 16.18
C TRP A 79 -0.86 12.84 14.79
N PHE A 80 -1.90 13.66 14.60
CA PHE A 80 -2.23 14.27 13.32
C PHE A 80 -2.29 15.80 13.43
N CYS A 81 -1.45 16.48 12.65
CA CYS A 81 -1.58 17.92 12.38
C CYS A 81 -2.17 18.11 10.98
N GLU A 82 -3.47 18.34 10.93
CA GLU A 82 -4.24 18.68 9.73
C GLU A 82 -4.99 19.98 9.98
N LEU A 83 -5.29 20.75 8.94
CA LEU A 83 -6.10 21.96 9.11
C LEU A 83 -7.42 21.64 9.82
N ASP A 84 -7.82 22.47 10.79
CA ASP A 84 -9.06 22.28 11.56
C ASP A 84 -10.29 22.13 10.64
N SER A 85 -10.30 22.78 9.48
CA SER A 85 -11.33 22.62 8.44
C SER A 85 -11.31 21.23 7.80
N ASP A 86 -10.13 20.69 7.52
CA ASP A 86 -9.95 19.38 6.90
C ASP A 86 -10.22 18.27 7.91
N TRP A 87 -9.81 18.43 9.16
CA TRP A 87 -10.15 17.50 10.23
C TRP A 87 -11.67 17.40 10.45
N LYS A 88 -12.39 18.53 10.44
CA LYS A 88 -13.86 18.53 10.48
C LYS A 88 -14.46 17.81 9.28
N ARG A 89 -13.95 18.08 8.07
CA ARG A 89 -14.37 17.40 6.85
C ARG A 89 -14.11 15.89 6.93
N ARG A 90 -12.97 15.48 7.46
CA ARG A 90 -12.59 14.09 7.67
C ARG A 90 -13.55 13.37 8.60
N LYS A 91 -13.94 13.99 9.72
CA LYS A 91 -14.95 13.42 10.64
C LYS A 91 -16.31 13.20 9.96
N ILE A 92 -16.73 14.14 9.10
CA ILE A 92 -17.96 13.98 8.31
C ILE A 92 -17.83 12.80 7.34
N LEU A 93 -16.72 12.73 6.59
CA LEU A 93 -16.46 11.63 5.65
C LEU A 93 -16.38 10.28 6.37
N HIS A 94 -15.72 10.23 7.53
CA HIS A 94 -15.65 9.04 8.38
C HIS A 94 -17.03 8.49 8.69
N HIS A 95 -17.95 9.32 9.17
CA HIS A 95 -19.31 8.85 9.49
C HIS A 95 -20.09 8.37 8.27
N ILE A 96 -19.82 8.91 7.09
CA ILE A 96 -20.45 8.45 5.85
C ILE A 96 -19.86 7.10 5.43
N GLN A 97 -18.54 6.96 5.49
CA GLN A 97 -17.81 5.72 5.14
C GLN A 97 -18.12 4.59 6.12
N ASP A 98 -18.13 4.87 7.42
CA ASP A 98 -18.46 3.92 8.47
C ASP A 98 -19.85 3.30 8.25
N LYS A 99 -20.84 4.12 7.88
CA LYS A 99 -22.18 3.62 7.51
C LYS A 99 -22.16 2.70 6.28
N ARG A 100 -21.30 2.97 5.30
CA ARG A 100 -21.13 2.09 4.12
C ARG A 100 -20.36 0.82 4.44
N ASN A 101 -19.43 0.90 5.39
CA ASN A 101 -18.64 -0.22 5.86
C ASN A 101 -19.44 -1.13 6.82
N CYS A 102 -20.51 -0.63 7.45
CA CYS A 102 -21.46 -1.39 8.27
C CYS A 102 -22.44 -2.26 7.46
N VAL A 103 -22.01 -2.87 6.36
CA VAL A 103 -22.81 -3.83 5.59
C VAL A 103 -22.54 -5.25 6.07
N SER A 104 -23.54 -6.14 6.03
CA SER A 104 -23.30 -7.57 6.25
C SER A 104 -23.12 -8.27 4.91
N ASP A 105 -22.01 -9.00 4.73
CA ASP A 105 -21.74 -9.78 3.53
C ASP A 105 -21.17 -11.15 3.89
N ALA A 106 -21.66 -12.20 3.25
CA ALA A 106 -21.29 -13.59 3.55
C ALA A 106 -19.97 -14.03 2.89
N ARG A 107 -19.39 -13.24 1.97
CA ARG A 107 -18.14 -13.57 1.29
C ARG A 107 -16.96 -13.33 2.23
N SER A 108 -16.12 -14.35 2.41
CA SER A 108 -14.99 -14.35 3.35
C SER A 108 -13.95 -13.24 3.16
N LEU A 109 -13.86 -12.67 1.96
CA LEU A 109 -12.90 -11.59 1.62
C LEU A 109 -13.57 -10.25 1.32
N PHE A 110 -14.88 -10.11 1.55
CA PHE A 110 -15.61 -8.91 1.16
C PHE A 110 -14.96 -7.64 1.73
N PHE A 111 -14.81 -7.55 3.05
CA PHE A 111 -14.24 -6.36 3.68
C PHE A 111 -12.79 -6.12 3.29
N GLN A 112 -12.00 -7.17 3.04
CA GLN A 112 -10.61 -7.01 2.62
C GLN A 112 -10.49 -6.30 1.26
N ASN A 113 -11.49 -6.47 0.39
CA ASN A 113 -11.50 -5.91 -0.96
C ASN A 113 -12.38 -4.66 -1.11
N ASN A 114 -13.24 -4.37 -0.13
CA ASN A 114 -14.29 -3.34 -0.24
C ASN A 114 -14.31 -2.36 0.94
N TRP A 115 -13.45 -2.53 1.95
CA TRP A 115 -13.37 -1.58 3.05
C TRP A 115 -12.88 -0.23 2.55
N GLU A 116 -13.59 0.84 2.90
CA GLU A 116 -13.23 2.20 2.54
C GLU A 116 -12.54 2.89 3.74
N PRO A 117 -11.21 3.08 3.72
CA PRO A 117 -10.51 3.75 4.81
C PRO A 117 -10.71 5.26 4.77
N THR A 118 -10.89 5.85 5.95
CA THR A 118 -10.96 7.33 6.11
C THR A 118 -9.59 7.98 6.03
N ILE A 119 -8.54 7.30 6.48
CA ILE A 119 -7.16 7.74 6.36
C ILE A 119 -6.52 6.87 5.29
N GLN A 120 -6.09 7.51 4.21
CA GLN A 120 -5.49 6.87 3.04
C GLN A 120 -4.02 7.24 2.96
N CYS A 121 -3.23 6.37 2.35
CA CYS A 121 -1.82 6.59 2.06
C CYS A 121 -1.49 6.17 0.63
N GLU A 122 -0.37 6.66 0.12
CA GLU A 122 0.06 6.36 -1.25
C GLU A 122 0.45 4.88 -1.40
N PHE A 123 1.10 4.30 -0.39
CA PHE A 123 1.56 2.91 -0.41
C PHE A 123 1.04 2.12 0.80
N GLU A 124 -0.11 1.46 0.64
CA GLU A 124 -0.60 0.50 1.62
C GLU A 124 -0.10 -0.92 1.35
N ARG A 125 0.18 -1.67 2.41
CA ARG A 125 0.54 -3.08 2.32
C ARG A 125 -0.15 -3.88 3.41
N ARG A 126 -0.71 -5.03 3.05
CA ARG A 126 -1.21 -5.99 4.02
C ARG A 126 -0.05 -6.72 4.71
N VAL A 127 -0.09 -6.78 6.04
CA VAL A 127 0.90 -7.43 6.90
C VAL A 127 0.21 -8.42 7.83
N GLY A 128 0.68 -9.66 7.87
CA GLY A 128 0.02 -10.76 8.59
C GLY A 128 -0.87 -11.63 7.69
N ASN A 129 -1.76 -12.41 8.30
CA ASN A 129 -2.65 -13.31 7.56
C ASN A 129 -3.75 -12.54 6.80
N SER A 130 -4.35 -13.19 5.80
CA SER A 130 -5.65 -12.75 5.27
C SER A 130 -6.74 -12.92 6.34
N GLY A 131 -7.85 -12.18 6.24
CA GLY A 131 -8.94 -12.21 7.23
C GLY A 131 -8.84 -11.07 8.24
N ASP A 132 -9.09 -11.32 9.51
CA ASP A 132 -9.03 -10.30 10.57
C ASP A 132 -7.63 -10.19 11.21
N GLY A 133 -6.81 -11.24 11.10
CA GLY A 133 -5.49 -11.32 11.74
C GLY A 133 -4.43 -10.36 11.19
N GLY A 134 -4.43 -10.11 9.87
CA GLY A 134 -3.50 -9.16 9.26
C GLY A 134 -4.06 -7.74 9.21
N LYS A 135 -3.18 -6.74 9.16
CA LYS A 135 -3.57 -5.31 9.11
C LYS A 135 -3.01 -4.64 7.85
N TRP A 136 -3.74 -3.64 7.32
CA TRP A 136 -3.23 -2.77 6.27
C TRP A 136 -2.34 -1.69 6.90
N VAL A 137 -1.10 -1.59 6.45
CA VAL A 137 -0.10 -0.66 6.98
C VAL A 137 0.31 0.31 5.90
N CYS A 138 0.26 1.60 6.23
CA CYS A 138 0.69 2.69 5.37
C CYS A 138 2.21 2.86 5.37
N ASP A 139 2.76 3.04 4.17
CA ASP A 139 4.14 3.41 3.88
C ASP A 139 5.20 2.58 4.63
N ILE A 140 4.93 1.28 4.82
CA ILE A 140 5.80 0.40 5.62
C ILE A 140 7.24 0.32 5.09
N HIS A 141 7.43 0.59 3.79
CA HIS A 141 8.74 0.61 3.13
C HIS A 141 9.66 1.73 3.68
N ARG A 142 9.09 2.81 4.24
CA ARG A 142 9.86 3.92 4.81
C ARG A 142 10.73 3.46 5.99
N PHE A 143 10.22 2.54 6.80
CA PHE A 143 10.94 2.02 7.97
C PHE A 143 12.12 1.11 7.58
N GLY A 144 12.05 0.44 6.42
CA GLY A 144 13.15 -0.42 5.94
C GLY A 144 14.38 0.35 5.45
N SER A 145 14.18 1.57 4.96
CA SER A 145 15.24 2.39 4.36
C SER A 145 15.98 3.25 5.38
N MET A 146 15.41 3.45 6.57
CA MET A 146 15.88 4.47 7.51
C MET A 146 17.00 4.01 8.45
N ASN A 147 17.50 2.76 8.35
CA ASN A 147 18.42 2.19 9.36
C ASN A 147 17.91 2.40 10.80
N THR A 148 16.59 2.58 10.97
CA THR A 148 15.94 2.89 12.25
C THR A 148 15.99 1.64 13.09
N THR A 149 16.93 1.60 14.04
CA THR A 149 17.10 0.46 14.94
C THR A 149 15.94 0.31 15.93
N ASN A 150 15.04 1.30 16.03
CA ASN A 150 14.05 1.42 17.10
C ASN A 150 12.64 1.59 16.52
N ILE A 151 12.07 0.52 15.98
CA ILE A 151 10.66 0.50 15.56
C ILE A 151 9.83 0.10 16.78
N LEU A 152 8.83 0.91 17.11
CA LEU A 152 7.89 0.66 18.20
C LEU A 152 6.49 0.45 17.62
N VAL A 153 5.85 -0.67 17.99
CA VAL A 153 4.51 -1.02 17.53
C VAL A 153 3.60 -1.28 18.72
N TYR A 154 2.50 -0.53 18.77
CA TYR A 154 1.35 -0.82 19.63
C TYR A 154 0.31 -1.53 18.77
N SER A 155 0.15 -2.83 18.97
CA SER A 155 -0.90 -3.61 18.32
C SER A 155 -2.08 -3.77 19.26
N LEU A 156 -3.26 -3.44 18.79
CA LEU A 156 -4.48 -3.41 19.59
C LEU A 156 -5.46 -4.42 19.03
N ASP A 157 -6.16 -5.11 19.92
CA ASP A 157 -7.22 -6.07 19.60
C ASP A 157 -6.73 -7.18 18.66
N SER A 158 -5.92 -8.07 19.23
CA SER A 158 -5.36 -9.22 18.52
C SER A 158 -6.36 -10.37 18.37
N SER A 159 -7.30 -10.48 19.31
CA SER A 159 -8.20 -11.63 19.46
C SER A 159 -7.47 -12.99 19.47
N GLY A 160 -6.20 -13.00 19.93
CA GLY A 160 -5.34 -14.17 19.93
C GLY A 160 -4.68 -14.52 18.59
N ASP A 161 -4.93 -13.77 17.51
CA ASP A 161 -4.20 -13.89 16.25
C ASP A 161 -2.99 -12.93 16.26
N PHE A 162 -1.79 -13.52 16.31
CA PHE A 162 -0.52 -12.77 16.33
C PHE A 162 0.19 -12.71 14.97
N SER A 163 -0.53 -12.93 13.87
CA SER A 163 0.08 -13.01 12.54
C SER A 163 0.64 -11.67 12.06
N PHE A 164 -0.01 -10.57 12.43
CA PHE A 164 0.47 -9.20 12.15
C PHE A 164 1.81 -8.94 12.85
N GLU A 165 1.90 -9.18 14.14
CA GLU A 165 3.07 -8.95 14.98
C GLU A 165 4.23 -9.82 14.51
N GLN A 166 3.97 -11.09 14.20
CA GLN A 166 4.96 -11.99 13.63
C GLN A 166 5.49 -11.47 12.29
N ALA A 167 4.62 -10.96 11.41
CA ALA A 167 5.02 -10.42 10.13
C ALA A 167 5.85 -9.13 10.27
N ILE A 168 5.46 -8.22 11.19
CA ILE A 168 6.26 -7.05 11.56
C ILE A 168 7.63 -7.48 12.09
N LYS A 169 7.69 -8.46 13.00
CA LYS A 169 8.96 -8.94 13.57
C LYS A 169 9.90 -9.55 12.54
N ARG A 170 9.36 -10.19 11.50
CA ARG A 170 10.15 -10.70 10.35
C ARG A 170 10.69 -9.58 9.47
N LEU A 171 9.90 -8.52 9.26
CA LEU A 171 10.33 -7.34 8.49
C LEU A 171 11.36 -6.51 9.27
N PHE A 172 11.18 -6.43 10.58
CA PHE A 172 11.94 -5.58 11.48
C PHE A 172 12.35 -6.37 12.71
N LEU A 173 13.50 -7.06 12.63
CA LEU A 173 13.95 -7.97 13.67
C LEU A 173 14.08 -7.30 15.05
N ASN A 174 14.46 -6.02 15.06
CA ASN A 174 14.63 -5.21 16.27
C ASN A 174 13.37 -4.44 16.69
N ALA A 175 12.22 -4.67 16.04
CA ALA A 175 10.98 -4.02 16.44
C ALA A 175 10.58 -4.46 17.85
N GLU A 176 10.23 -3.46 18.66
CA GLU A 176 9.59 -3.62 19.95
C GLU A 176 8.08 -3.58 19.75
N ILE A 177 7.41 -4.67 20.10
CA ILE A 177 5.99 -4.86 19.81
C ILE A 177 5.26 -5.10 21.13
N HIS A 178 4.28 -4.26 21.42
CA HIS A 178 3.36 -4.41 22.54
C HIS A 178 1.98 -4.71 22.01
N THR A 179 1.39 -5.84 22.43
CA THR A 179 0.04 -6.23 22.03
C THR A 179 -0.92 -6.09 23.18
N PHE A 180 -2.05 -5.44 22.96
CA PHE A 180 -3.05 -5.13 23.97
C PHE A 180 -4.39 -5.73 23.60
N ASP A 181 -4.98 -6.46 24.53
CA ASP A 181 -6.27 -7.13 24.33
C ASP A 181 -7.02 -7.25 25.66
N MET A 182 -8.35 -7.40 25.59
CA MET A 182 -9.16 -7.69 26.78
C MET A 182 -9.08 -9.18 27.17
N GLY A 183 -8.94 -10.05 26.17
CA GLY A 183 -8.72 -11.47 26.37
C GLY A 183 -7.34 -11.74 26.95
N LEU A 184 -7.16 -12.92 27.56
CA LEU A 184 -5.86 -13.38 28.00
C LEU A 184 -5.32 -14.36 26.95
N PHE A 185 -4.31 -13.93 26.21
CA PHE A 185 -3.66 -14.72 25.16
C PHE A 185 -2.16 -14.79 25.39
N GLN A 186 -1.54 -15.81 24.80
CA GLN A 186 -0.10 -16.00 24.87
C GLN A 186 0.54 -15.53 23.56
N CYS A 187 1.22 -14.39 23.59
CA CYS A 187 2.03 -13.98 22.44
C CYS A 187 3.18 -14.97 22.23
N PRO A 188 3.54 -15.30 20.98
CA PRO A 188 4.70 -16.13 20.69
C PRO A 188 6.00 -15.55 21.29
N PRO A 189 6.90 -16.41 21.80
CA PRO A 189 8.15 -15.96 22.39
C PRO A 189 8.98 -15.18 21.36
N ASN A 190 9.66 -14.13 21.83
CA ASN A 190 10.50 -13.23 21.03
C ASN A 190 9.75 -12.44 19.93
N VAL A 191 8.42 -12.44 19.92
CA VAL A 191 7.63 -11.64 18.96
C VAL A 191 7.13 -10.36 19.61
N CYS A 192 6.41 -10.45 20.72
CA CYS A 192 5.79 -9.30 21.37
C CYS A 192 5.65 -9.48 22.88
N SER A 193 5.45 -8.35 23.56
CA SER A 193 5.02 -8.29 24.96
C SER A 193 3.50 -8.14 25.00
N PHE A 194 2.80 -9.08 25.64
CA PHE A 194 1.35 -9.06 25.74
C PHE A 194 0.86 -8.34 27.00
N HIS A 195 -0.19 -7.54 26.88
CA HIS A 195 -0.80 -6.76 27.95
C HIS A 195 -2.31 -6.97 27.94
N GLN A 196 -2.86 -7.50 29.03
CA GLN A 196 -4.32 -7.62 29.18
C GLN A 196 -4.90 -6.25 29.59
N VAL A 197 -5.32 -5.45 28.61
CA VAL A 197 -5.75 -4.06 28.80
C VAL A 197 -6.90 -3.75 27.85
N ARG A 198 -7.95 -3.13 28.40
CA ARG A 198 -9.01 -2.50 27.60
C ARG A 198 -8.61 -1.06 27.26
N LEU A 199 -8.71 -0.66 26.00
CA LEU A 199 -8.56 0.74 25.63
C LEU A 199 -9.80 1.56 25.98
N GLY A 200 -9.57 2.79 26.43
CA GLY A 200 -10.64 3.74 26.72
C GLY A 200 -10.10 5.03 27.33
N SER A 201 -10.98 5.78 27.98
CA SER A 201 -10.59 7.08 28.58
C SER A 201 -9.83 6.93 29.90
N GLY A 202 -9.85 5.73 30.50
CA GLY A 202 -9.44 5.45 31.87
C GLY A 202 -10.14 6.26 32.96
N LYS A 203 -11.25 6.92 32.61
CA LYS A 203 -12.13 7.59 33.56
C LYS A 203 -13.31 6.66 33.84
N ASN A 204 -13.45 6.27 35.11
CA ASN A 204 -14.59 5.51 35.64
C ASN A 204 -14.73 4.06 35.13
N ASP A 205 -13.70 3.51 34.50
CA ASP A 205 -13.55 2.09 34.21
C ASP A 205 -12.08 1.67 34.35
N SER A 206 -11.80 0.36 34.29
CA SER A 206 -10.43 -0.17 34.30
C SER A 206 -9.73 -0.05 32.94
N SER A 207 -10.24 0.78 32.03
CA SER A 207 -9.62 1.00 30.72
C SER A 207 -8.39 1.90 30.82
N LYS A 208 -7.53 1.88 29.79
CA LYS A 208 -6.38 2.76 29.69
C LYS A 208 -6.44 3.55 28.38
N SER A 209 -6.08 4.83 28.46
CA SER A 209 -5.84 5.63 27.26
C SER A 209 -4.49 5.28 26.65
N LEU A 210 -4.32 5.59 25.38
CA LEU A 210 -3.03 5.42 24.71
C LEU A 210 -1.92 6.19 25.42
N GLN A 211 -2.20 7.43 25.85
CA GLN A 211 -1.24 8.23 26.62
C GLN A 211 -0.83 7.56 27.94
N MET A 212 -1.77 6.92 28.65
CA MET A 212 -1.45 6.17 29.88
C MET A 212 -0.54 4.98 29.57
N ILE A 213 -0.84 4.23 28.50
CA ILE A 213 -0.02 3.09 28.06
C ILE A 213 1.40 3.56 27.69
N VAL A 214 1.52 4.61 26.89
CA VAL A 214 2.81 5.22 26.51
C VAL A 214 3.59 5.65 27.76
N ASN A 215 2.90 6.21 28.76
CA ASN A 215 3.51 6.66 29.99
C ASN A 215 4.03 5.50 30.85
N GLU A 216 3.20 4.48 31.07
CA GLU A 216 3.53 3.30 31.87
C GLU A 216 4.67 2.48 31.28
N LEU A 217 4.76 2.43 29.94
CA LEU A 217 5.86 1.75 29.24
C LEU A 217 7.12 2.62 29.11
N GLY A 218 7.10 3.88 29.56
CA GLY A 218 8.27 4.75 29.51
C GLY A 218 8.63 5.25 28.11
N HIS A 219 7.65 5.32 27.21
CA HIS A 219 7.83 5.66 25.80
C HIS A 219 7.59 7.15 25.46
N GLN A 220 7.55 8.04 26.47
CA GLN A 220 7.21 9.46 26.27
C GLN A 220 8.26 10.26 25.48
N LYS A 221 9.47 9.73 25.35
CA LYS A 221 10.61 10.40 24.69
C LYS A 221 11.08 9.66 23.42
N ARG A 222 10.25 8.76 22.89
CA ARG A 222 10.53 8.06 21.64
C ARG A 222 10.01 8.81 20.43
#